data_AF-A0A7T1LAV1-F1
#
_entry.id   AF-A0A7T1LAV1-F1
#
_cell.length_a   1.000
_cell.length_b   1.000
_cell.length_c   1.000
_cell.angle_alpha   90.00
_cell.angle_beta   90.00
_cell.angle_gamma   90.00
#
_symmetry.space_group_name_H-M   'P 1'
#
loop_
_entity.id
_entity.type
_entity.pdbx_description
1 polymer ?
#
loop_
_entity_poly.entity_id
_entity_poly.type
_entity_poly.pdbx_seq_one_letter_code
_entity_poly.pdbx_strand_id
1 'polypeptide(L)' 'MARRHVFANKVPKRVGDLKSNTGVDYAIWVQNCELTNDEPAVLLGIDVRYVTRMRKLDWIPDTSVRERIDHLILTRRE' A
#
# COMPACT_ATOMS: atom_id res chain seq x y z
N MET A 1 29.91 -27.19 22.94
CA MET A 1 28.64 -26.54 22.53
C MET A 1 28.94 -25.12 22.08
N ALA A 2 29.04 -24.88 20.78
CA ALA A 2 29.31 -23.54 20.24
C ALA A 2 27.98 -22.81 20.02
N ARG A 3 27.76 -21.70 20.74
CA ARG A 3 26.64 -20.79 20.50
C ARG A 3 26.80 -20.17 19.11
N ARG A 4 26.04 -20.68 18.13
CA ARG A 4 25.86 -20.04 16.83
C ARG A 4 25.17 -18.69 17.07
N HIS A 5 25.93 -17.60 17.01
CA HIS A 5 25.33 -16.28 16.81
C HIS A 5 24.67 -16.29 15.43
N VAL A 6 23.36 -16.51 15.41
CA VAL A 6 22.53 -16.22 14.25
C VAL A 6 22.58 -14.71 14.10
N PHE A 7 23.47 -14.23 13.23
CA PHE A 7 23.33 -12.90 12.65
C PHE A 7 21.99 -12.92 11.94
N ALA A 8 20.96 -12.41 12.62
CA ALA A 8 19.70 -12.10 11.98
C ALA A 8 20.03 -11.26 10.75
N ASN A 9 19.62 -11.73 9.57
CA ASN A 9 19.64 -10.95 8.33
C ASN A 9 18.74 -9.72 8.54
N LYS A 10 19.23 -8.73 9.28
CA LYS A 10 18.68 -7.39 9.29
C LYS A 10 19.11 -6.79 7.97
N VAL A 11 18.28 -7.03 6.96
CA VAL A 11 18.27 -6.23 5.74
C VAL A 11 18.38 -4.77 6.17
N PRO A 12 19.33 -3.98 5.62
CA PRO A 12 19.49 -2.60 6.03
C PRO A 12 18.17 -1.86 5.74
N LYS A 13 17.48 -1.48 6.82
CA LYS A 13 16.32 -0.58 6.76
C LYS A 13 16.82 0.73 6.15
N ARG A 14 16.43 0.99 4.89
CA ARG A 14 16.75 2.23 4.20
C ARG A 14 16.28 3.40 5.06
N VAL A 15 17.15 4.38 5.26
CA VAL A 15 16.93 5.57 6.11
C VAL A 15 15.96 6.55 5.44
N GLY A 16 14.75 6.08 5.15
CA GLY A 16 13.54 6.82 4.79
C GLY A 16 12.29 6.22 5.47
N ASP A 17 12.51 5.33 6.45
CA ASP A 17 11.57 4.34 7.01
C ASP A 17 10.53 4.89 8.00
N LEU A 18 10.28 6.21 8.02
CA LEU A 18 9.44 6.83 9.06
C LEU A 18 8.84 8.19 8.69
N LYS A 19 8.52 8.45 7.41
CA LYS A 19 7.29 9.22 7.20
C LYS A 19 6.19 8.23 7.51
N SER A 20 5.47 8.44 8.62
CA SER A 20 4.24 7.73 8.90
C SER A 20 3.41 7.73 7.63
N ASN A 21 3.42 6.63 6.87
CA ASN A 21 2.51 6.45 5.75
C ASN A 21 1.15 6.41 6.43
N THR A 22 0.51 7.57 6.54
CA THR A 22 -0.78 7.73 7.19
C THR A 22 -1.85 6.93 6.44
N GLY A 23 -1.53 6.48 5.22
CA GLY A 23 -2.44 5.88 4.24
C GLY A 23 -2.98 6.92 3.29
N VAL A 24 -2.73 8.20 3.56
CA VAL A 24 -3.19 9.34 2.76
C VAL A 24 -2.57 9.32 1.37
N ASP A 25 -1.28 8.97 1.25
CA ASP A 25 -0.59 8.87 -0.05
C ASP A 25 -1.25 7.84 -0.98
N TYR A 26 -1.77 6.75 -0.41
CA TYR A 26 -2.50 5.71 -1.14
C TYR A 26 -3.88 6.19 -1.58
N ALA A 27 -4.59 6.93 -0.72
CA ALA A 27 -5.86 7.54 -1.09
C ALA A 27 -5.69 8.60 -2.20
N ILE A 28 -4.61 9.39 -2.13
CA ILE A 28 -4.21 10.34 -3.19
C ILE A 28 -3.87 9.61 -4.49
N TRP A 29 -3.17 8.47 -4.41
CA TRP A 29 -2.90 7.65 -5.60
C TRP A 29 -4.22 7.17 -6.24
N VAL A 30 -5.16 6.66 -5.44
CA VAL A 30 -6.49 6.24 -5.93
C VAL A 30 -7.27 7.42 -6.51
N GLN A 31 -7.16 8.62 -5.91
CA GLN A 31 -7.79 9.84 -6.41
C GLN A 31 -7.29 10.23 -7.81
N ASN A 32 -5.97 10.14 -8.04
CA ASN A 32 -5.32 10.46 -9.31
C ASN A 32 -5.32 9.29 -10.31
N CYS A 33 -5.89 8.14 -9.95
CA CYS A 33 -5.98 6.99 -10.83
C CYS A 33 -7.05 7.24 -11.90
N GLU A 34 -6.66 7.12 -13.18
CA GLU A 34 -7.56 7.28 -14.34
C GLU A 34 -8.56 6.12 -14.51
N LEU A 35 -8.40 5.05 -13.74
CA LEU A 35 -9.30 3.90 -13.77
C LEU A 35 -10.71 4.27 -13.27
N THR A 36 -11.72 3.57 -13.79
CA THR A 36 -13.07 3.63 -13.23
C THR A 36 -13.10 3.02 -11.83
N ASN A 37 -14.06 3.37 -10.96
CA ASN A 37 -14.04 2.92 -9.55
C ASN A 37 -14.14 1.40 -9.36
N ASP A 38 -14.74 0.70 -10.32
CA ASP A 38 -14.91 -0.75 -10.32
C ASP A 38 -13.57 -1.49 -10.51
N GLU A 39 -12.65 -0.93 -11.30
CA GLU A 39 -11.36 -1.55 -11.57
C GLU A 39 -10.44 -1.64 -10.34
N PRO A 40 -10.12 -0.56 -9.58
CA PRO A 40 -9.36 -0.67 -8.36
C PRO A 40 -10.14 -1.42 -7.28
N ALA A 41 -11.47 -1.46 -7.30
CA ALA A 41 -12.24 -2.29 -6.37
C ALA A 41 -11.97 -3.78 -6.59
N VAL A 42 -12.02 -4.23 -7.85
CA VAL A 42 -11.67 -5.61 -8.24
C VAL A 42 -10.21 -5.91 -7.93
N LEU A 43 -9.31 -5.02 -8.32
CA LEU A 43 -7.87 -5.23 -8.16
C LEU A 43 -7.41 -5.25 -6.70
N LEU A 44 -8.03 -4.44 -5.85
CA LEU A 44 -7.73 -4.37 -4.42
C LEU A 44 -8.58 -5.37 -3.61
N GLY A 45 -9.57 -6.01 -4.21
CA GLY A 45 -10.48 -6.94 -3.55
C GLY A 45 -11.29 -6.27 -2.44
N ILE A 46 -11.77 -5.05 -2.68
CA ILE A 46 -12.57 -4.25 -1.75
C ILE A 46 -13.88 -3.80 -2.42
N ASP A 47 -14.87 -3.42 -1.62
CA ASP A 47 -16.10 -2.85 -2.14
C ASP A 47 -15.86 -1.47 -2.79
N VAL A 48 -16.55 -1.20 -3.92
CA VAL A 48 -16.49 0.07 -4.69
C VAL A 48 -16.79 1.29 -3.81
N ARG A 49 -17.60 1.14 -2.75
CA ARG A 49 -17.87 2.21 -1.78
C ARG A 49 -16.58 2.68 -1.10
N TYR A 50 -15.66 1.77 -0.77
CA TYR A 50 -14.39 2.16 -0.16
C TYR A 50 -13.47 2.88 -1.14
N VAL A 51 -13.47 2.49 -2.42
CA VAL A 51 -12.77 3.24 -3.48
C VAL A 51 -13.31 4.66 -3.58
N THR A 52 -14.64 4.80 -3.60
CA THR A 52 -15.29 6.12 -3.67
C THR A 52 -14.94 6.99 -2.47
N ARG A 53 -14.86 6.40 -1.26
CA ARG A 53 -14.46 7.12 -0.05
C ARG A 53 -12.96 7.46 -0.04
N MET A 54 -12.09 6.60 -0.58
CA MET A 54 -10.66 6.92 -0.78
C MET A 54 -10.49 8.13 -1.69
N ARG A 55 -11.20 8.19 -2.82
CA ARG A 55 -11.12 9.34 -3.75
C ARG A 55 -11.57 10.67 -3.11
N LYS A 56 -12.49 10.61 -2.15
CA LYS A 56 -12.96 11.77 -1.37
C LYS A 56 -12.08 12.06 -0.16
N LEU A 57 -11.02 11.27 0.08
CA LEU A 57 -10.19 11.31 1.29
C LEU A 57 -10.97 11.13 2.60
N ASP A 58 -12.20 10.59 2.52
CA ASP A 58 -13.09 10.32 3.66
C ASP A 58 -12.73 8.99 4.35
N TRP A 59 -12.01 8.12 3.64
CA TRP A 59 -11.52 6.88 4.19
C TRP A 59 -10.07 6.65 3.79
N ILE A 60 -9.27 6.27 4.77
CA ILE A 60 -7.84 6.01 4.62
C ILE A 60 -7.63 4.50 4.69
N PRO A 61 -7.01 3.88 3.67
CA PRO A 61 -6.85 2.43 3.62
C PRO A 61 -6.03 1.91 4.79
N ASP A 62 -6.33 0.69 5.22
CA ASP A 62 -5.54 -0.04 6.21
C ASP A 62 -4.26 -0.63 5.60
N THR A 63 -3.42 -1.25 6.44
CA THR A 63 -2.15 -1.84 5.99
C THR A 63 -2.34 -2.89 4.88
N SER A 64 -3.40 -3.70 4.94
CA SER A 64 -3.62 -4.76 3.94
C SER A 64 -3.96 -4.19 2.57
N VAL A 65 -4.82 -3.17 2.52
CA VAL A 65 -5.17 -2.49 1.27
C VAL A 65 -3.98 -1.71 0.72
N ARG A 66 -3.16 -1.10 1.59
CA ARG A 66 -1.92 -0.43 1.17
C ARG A 66 -0.94 -1.37 0.49
N GLU A 67 -0.68 -2.55 1.09
CA GLU A 67 0.21 -3.55 0.49
C GLU A 67 -0.28 -3.96 -0.91
N ARG A 68 -1.59 -4.16 -1.08
CA ARG A 68 -2.18 -4.48 -2.39
C ARG A 68 -2.02 -3.36 -3.39
N ILE A 69 -2.18 -2.10 -2.98
CA ILE A 69 -1.92 -0.93 -3.84
C ILE A 69 -0.43 -0.88 -4.24
N ASP A 70 0.49 -1.11 -3.30
CA ASP A 70 1.93 -1.15 -3.60
C ASP A 70 2.26 -2.23 -4.63
N HIS A 71 1.71 -3.44 -4.49
CA HIS A 71 1.82 -4.50 -5.49
C HIS A 71 1.27 -4.08 -6.86
N LEU A 72 0.18 -3.33 -6.88
CA LEU A 72 -0.42 -2.83 -8.12
C LEU A 72 0.45 -1.79 -8.83
N ILE A 73 1.05 -0.88 -8.06
CA ILE A 73 1.96 0.15 -8.58
C ILE A 73 3.22 -0.49 -9.16
N LEU A 74 3.75 -1.51 -8.48
CA LEU A 74 4.94 -2.23 -8.93
C LEU A 74 4.68 -3.03 -10.22
N THR A 75 3.55 -3.73 -10.32
CA THR A 75 3.20 -4.57 -11.49
C THR A 75 2.82 -3.76 -12.74
N ARG A 76 2.42 -2.50 -12.59
CA ARG A 76 2.11 -1.60 -13.72
C ARG A 76 3.32 -0.83 -14.26
N ARG A 77 4.50 -0.98 -13.64
CA ARG A 77 5.74 -0.29 -14.05
C ARG A 77 6.63 -1.11 -15.00
N GLU A 78 6.21 -2.32 -15.34
CA GLU A 78 6.80 -3.17 -16.41
C GLU A 78 6.02 -3.01 -17.71
#